data_AF-A0A418T433-F1
#
_entry.id   AF-A0A418T433-F1
#
_cell.length_a   1.000
_cell.length_b   1.000
_cell.length_c   1.000
_cell.angle_alpha   90.00
_cell.angle_beta   90.00
_cell.angle_gamma   90.00
#
_symmetry.space_group_name_H-M   'P 1'
#
loop_
_entity.id
_entity.type
_entity.pdbx_description
1 polymer ?
#
loop_
_entity_poly.entity_id
_entity_poly.type
_entity_poly.pdbx_seq_one_letter_code
_entity_poly.pdbx_strand_id
1 'polypeptide(L)'
;MSRLGQMPSRFAGVASAGQRLSKSFADRSAQRRTVTPWRNWYNSKEWRDLRWSVLVADQFICRRCGTLCDPDPASRNEPNAPVADHRKPHRGDRALFFDRDNLQCLCKRCHDGAKQAEERKAGGY
;
A
#
# COMPACT_ATOMS: atom_id res chain seq x y z
N MET A 1 -22.70 40.94 -49.83
CA MET A 1 -21.71 39.87 -49.66
C MET A 1 -21.34 39.77 -48.19
N SER A 2 -22.03 38.93 -47.42
CA SER A 2 -21.80 38.81 -45.97
C SER A 2 -20.72 37.77 -45.70
N ARG A 3 -19.63 38.20 -45.05
CA ARG A 3 -18.46 37.39 -44.69
C ARG A 3 -18.85 36.30 -43.67
N LEU A 4 -18.48 35.05 -43.95
CA LEU A 4 -18.55 33.94 -42.99
C LEU A 4 -17.60 34.21 -41.81
N GLY A 5 -18.15 34.30 -40.60
CA GLY A 5 -17.38 34.45 -39.36
C GLY A 5 -16.67 33.15 -38.98
N GLN A 6 -15.40 33.26 -38.59
CA GLN A 6 -14.55 32.16 -38.14
C GLN A 6 -15.04 31.61 -36.78
N MET A 7 -15.22 30.30 -36.68
CA MET A 7 -15.60 29.61 -35.44
C MET A 7 -14.40 29.55 -34.46
N PRO A 8 -14.61 29.77 -33.15
CA PRO A 8 -13.52 29.72 -32.17
C PRO A 8 -13.01 28.29 -31.94
N SER A 9 -11.69 28.16 -31.82
CA SER A 9 -10.98 26.91 -31.57
C SER A 9 -11.31 26.33 -30.18
N ARG A 10 -11.65 25.05 -30.13
CA ARG A 10 -12.12 24.33 -28.93
C ARG A 10 -11.02 23.93 -27.94
N PHE A 11 -9.77 24.35 -28.18
CA PHE A 11 -8.61 23.85 -27.43
C PHE A 11 -8.08 24.79 -26.33
N ALA A 12 -8.69 25.96 -26.10
CA ALA A 12 -8.20 26.91 -25.09
C ALA A 12 -8.40 26.46 -23.62
N GLY A 13 -9.21 25.42 -23.35
CA GLY A 13 -9.56 24.99 -21.98
C GLY A 13 -8.60 23.96 -21.34
N VAL A 14 -7.77 23.27 -22.13
CA VAL A 14 -7.11 22.02 -21.70
C VAL A 14 -5.98 22.27 -20.69
N ALA A 15 -5.24 23.37 -20.82
CA ALA A 15 -4.12 23.70 -19.91
C ALA A 15 -4.59 23.94 -18.46
N SER A 16 -5.72 24.62 -18.28
CA SER A 16 -6.26 24.95 -16.95
C SER A 16 -6.94 23.75 -16.26
N ALA A 17 -7.42 22.77 -17.03
CA ALA A 17 -7.94 21.51 -16.50
C ALA A 17 -6.81 20.61 -15.97
N GLY A 18 -5.69 20.52 -16.69
CA GLY A 18 -4.50 19.75 -16.24
C GLY A 18 -3.86 20.32 -14.96
N GLN A 19 -3.83 21.64 -14.80
CA GLN A 19 -3.35 22.30 -13.59
C GLN A 19 -4.30 22.11 -12.39
N ARG A 20 -5.62 22.14 -12.62
CA ARG A 20 -6.62 21.87 -11.56
C ARG A 20 -6.61 20.40 -11.11
N LEU A 21 -6.46 19.47 -12.05
CA LEU A 21 -6.33 18.04 -11.75
C LEU A 21 -5.06 17.76 -10.95
N SER A 22 -3.89 18.27 -11.39
CA SER A 22 -2.62 18.06 -10.67
C SER A 22 -2.61 18.65 -9.25
N LYS A 23 -3.18 19.84 -9.04
CA LYS A 23 -3.32 20.44 -7.71
C LYS A 23 -4.26 19.62 -6.81
N SER A 24 -5.34 19.08 -7.36
CA SER A 24 -6.23 18.14 -6.65
C SER A 24 -5.51 16.83 -6.26
N PHE A 25 -4.66 16.27 -7.13
CA PHE A 25 -3.88 15.07 -6.79
C PHE A 25 -2.82 15.34 -5.71
N ALA A 26 -2.12 16.47 -5.79
CA ALA A 26 -1.13 16.88 -4.79
C ALA A 26 -1.77 17.11 -3.41
N ASP A 27 -2.92 17.78 -3.38
CA ASP A 27 -3.71 18.01 -2.16
C ASP A 27 -4.22 16.70 -1.56
N ARG A 28 -4.80 15.80 -2.38
CA ARG A 28 -5.23 14.46 -1.93
C ARG A 28 -4.08 13.60 -1.41
N SER A 29 -2.87 13.74 -1.97
CA SER A 29 -1.67 13.05 -1.49
C SER A 29 -1.20 13.61 -0.14
N ALA A 30 -1.19 14.94 0.01
CA ALA A 30 -0.86 15.62 1.26
C ALA A 30 -1.89 15.30 2.37
N GLN A 31 -3.20 15.33 2.06
CA GLN A 31 -4.27 14.90 2.97
C GLN A 31 -4.13 13.42 3.37
N ARG A 32 -3.77 12.52 2.46
CA ARG A 32 -3.55 11.11 2.85
C ARG A 32 -2.40 10.95 3.85
N ARG A 33 -1.36 11.79 3.76
CA ARG A 33 -0.23 11.78 4.70
C ARG A 33 -0.63 12.32 6.07
N THR A 34 -1.54 13.29 6.15
CA THR A 34 -2.04 13.81 7.43
C THR A 34 -3.04 12.88 8.11
N VAL A 35 -3.86 12.17 7.32
CA VAL A 35 -4.90 11.26 7.85
C VAL A 35 -4.35 9.90 8.31
N THR A 36 -3.17 9.48 7.83
CA THR A 36 -2.56 8.18 8.19
C THR A 36 -1.08 8.30 8.60
N PRO A 37 -0.78 8.96 9.73
CA PRO A 37 0.60 9.24 10.17
C PRO A 37 1.44 7.97 10.35
N TRP A 38 0.81 6.84 10.65
CA TRP A 38 1.46 5.53 10.77
C TRP A 38 2.11 5.01 9.50
N ARG A 39 1.79 5.56 8.31
CA ARG A 39 2.46 5.16 7.06
C ARG A 39 3.97 5.37 7.10
N ASN A 40 4.43 6.37 7.84
CA ASN A 40 5.86 6.64 8.00
C ASN A 40 6.57 5.54 8.82
N TRP A 41 5.84 4.77 9.63
CA TRP A 41 6.42 3.67 10.42
C TRP A 41 6.95 2.55 9.52
N TYR A 42 6.33 2.29 8.37
CA TYR A 42 6.83 1.32 7.38
C TYR A 42 8.20 1.68 6.78
N ASN A 43 8.64 2.93 6.90
CA ASN A 43 9.97 3.37 6.44
C ASN A 43 11.02 3.41 7.56
N SER A 44 10.60 3.19 8.82
CA SER A 44 11.48 3.27 9.98
C SER A 44 12.52 2.14 10.01
N LYS A 45 13.64 2.35 10.72
CA LYS A 45 14.62 1.28 11.00
C LYS A 45 14.00 0.17 11.85
N GLU A 46 13.26 0.54 12.88
CA GLU A 46 12.54 -0.36 13.78
C GLU A 46 11.65 -1.34 13.01
N TRP A 47 10.86 -0.84 12.03
CA TRP A 47 10.05 -1.71 11.18
C TRP A 47 10.88 -2.63 10.29
N ARG A 48 11.96 -2.13 9.68
CA ARG A 48 12.81 -2.96 8.81
C ARG A 48 13.44 -4.12 9.60
N ASP A 49 13.92 -3.85 10.81
CA ASP A 49 14.52 -4.86 11.70
C ASP A 49 13.46 -5.85 12.18
N LEU A 50 12.31 -5.36 12.65
CA LEU A 50 11.19 -6.19 13.11
C LEU A 50 10.66 -7.10 11.98
N ARG A 51 10.42 -6.52 10.80
CA ARG A 51 10.01 -7.26 9.59
C ARG A 51 10.98 -8.40 9.31
N TRP A 52 12.29 -8.14 9.28
CA TRP A 52 13.26 -9.18 9.01
C TRP A 52 13.26 -10.28 10.08
N SER A 53 13.18 -9.90 11.36
CA SER A 53 13.14 -10.85 12.48
C SER A 53 11.95 -11.81 12.41
N VAL A 54 10.77 -11.32 11.96
CA VAL A 54 9.56 -12.14 11.78
C VAL A 54 9.76 -13.14 10.64
N LEU A 55 10.25 -12.67 9.49
CA LEU A 55 10.44 -13.52 8.32
C LEU A 55 11.46 -14.64 8.58
N VAL A 56 12.56 -14.31 9.27
CA VAL A 56 13.60 -15.30 9.63
C VAL A 56 13.07 -16.30 10.66
N ALA A 57 12.35 -15.84 11.68
CA ALA A 57 11.81 -16.73 12.71
C ALA A 57 10.77 -17.73 12.15
N ASP A 58 9.98 -17.30 11.18
CA ASP A 58 9.06 -18.18 10.44
C ASP A 58 9.77 -18.98 9.34
N GLN A 59 11.10 -18.92 9.24
CA GLN A 59 11.93 -19.62 8.25
C GLN A 59 11.50 -19.33 6.80
N PHE A 60 10.96 -18.13 6.55
CA PHE A 60 10.35 -17.74 5.29
C PHE A 60 9.19 -18.65 4.84
N ILE A 61 8.60 -19.43 5.74
CA ILE A 61 7.44 -20.29 5.44
C ILE A 61 6.16 -19.48 5.67
N CYS A 62 5.30 -19.43 4.65
CA CYS A 62 4.00 -18.79 4.77
C CYS A 62 3.16 -19.49 5.84
N ARG A 63 2.81 -18.78 6.92
CA ARG A 63 2.03 -19.31 8.05
C ARG A 63 0.59 -19.72 7.68
N ARG A 64 0.13 -19.35 6.48
CA ARG A 64 -1.21 -19.68 5.98
C ARG A 64 -1.24 -20.90 5.06
N CYS A 65 -0.29 -21.01 4.12
CA CYS A 65 -0.31 -22.07 3.09
C CYS A 65 0.93 -22.98 3.10
N GLY A 66 1.90 -22.75 3.99
CA GLY A 66 3.10 -23.57 4.10
C GLY A 66 4.13 -23.40 2.97
N THR A 67 3.90 -22.50 2.02
CA THR A 67 4.84 -22.26 0.91
C THR A 67 6.11 -21.58 1.41
N LEU A 68 7.27 -22.09 0.99
CA LEU A 68 8.55 -21.41 1.16
C LEU A 68 8.59 -20.14 0.30
N CYS A 69 8.80 -19.01 0.94
CA CYS A 69 8.86 -17.71 0.29
C CYS A 69 10.26 -17.42 -0.23
N ASP A 70 10.37 -16.72 -1.35
CA ASP A 70 11.64 -16.28 -1.93
C ASP A 70 12.02 -14.90 -1.38
N PRO A 71 13.06 -14.78 -0.52
CA PRO A 71 13.46 -13.52 0.07
C PRO A 71 14.22 -12.59 -0.88
N ASP A 72 14.50 -13.00 -2.13
CA ASP A 72 15.19 -12.15 -3.11
C ASP A 72 14.40 -10.84 -3.36
N PRO A 73 15.03 -9.66 -3.14
CA PRO A 73 14.42 -8.37 -3.48
C PRO A 73 14.00 -8.24 -4.95
N ALA A 74 14.64 -8.96 -5.88
CA ALA A 74 14.25 -9.01 -7.28
C ALA A 74 12.87 -9.69 -7.45
N SER A 75 12.58 -10.70 -6.63
CA SER A 75 11.33 -11.47 -6.64
C SER A 75 10.20 -10.83 -5.82
N ARG A 76 10.34 -9.60 -5.31
CA ARG A 76 9.36 -8.97 -4.38
C ARG A 76 7.91 -8.91 -4.88
N ASN A 77 7.71 -9.01 -6.20
CA ASN A 77 6.39 -8.96 -6.83
C ASN A 77 5.81 -10.35 -7.13
N GLU A 78 6.62 -11.40 -6.97
CA GLU A 78 6.20 -12.77 -7.26
C GLU A 78 5.21 -13.30 -6.19
N PRO A 79 4.34 -14.27 -6.55
CA PRO A 79 3.34 -14.82 -5.63
C PRO A 79 3.92 -15.41 -4.34
N ASN A 80 5.17 -15.88 -4.38
CA ASN A 80 5.92 -16.45 -3.26
C ASN A 80 6.82 -15.43 -2.55
N ALA A 81 6.75 -14.12 -2.84
CA ALA A 81 7.53 -13.13 -2.09
C ALA A 81 7.05 -13.04 -0.62
N PRO A 82 7.96 -12.93 0.37
CA PRO A 82 7.62 -12.84 1.78
C PRO A 82 7.12 -11.45 2.19
N VAL A 83 6.02 -11.44 2.93
CA VAL A 83 5.40 -10.25 3.52
C VAL A 83 5.27 -10.47 5.02
N ALA A 84 5.69 -9.49 5.83
CA ALA A 84 5.37 -9.45 7.25
C ALA A 84 3.98 -8.82 7.39
N ASP A 85 3.01 -9.65 7.73
CA ASP A 85 1.60 -9.33 7.84
C ASP A 85 1.20 -9.08 9.31
N HIS A 86 0.39 -8.06 9.55
CA HIS A 86 -0.24 -7.83 10.84
C HIS A 86 -1.48 -8.73 10.97
N ARG A 87 -1.43 -9.70 11.91
CA ARG A 87 -2.54 -10.61 12.23
C ARG A 87 -3.80 -9.81 12.56
N LYS A 88 -3.69 -8.88 13.52
CA LYS A 88 -4.69 -7.89 13.86
C LYS A 88 -4.32 -6.55 13.21
N PRO A 89 -5.21 -5.95 12.41
CA PRO A 89 -4.97 -4.64 11.82
C PRO A 89 -4.72 -3.61 12.92
N HIS A 90 -3.57 -2.94 12.87
CA HIS A 90 -3.14 -2.04 13.93
C HIS A 90 -3.97 -0.75 14.00
N ARG A 91 -4.62 -0.31 12.91
CA ARG A 91 -5.52 0.87 12.85
C ARG A 91 -4.96 2.16 13.48
N GLY A 92 -3.64 2.33 13.40
CA GLY A 92 -2.93 3.47 14.00
C GLY A 92 -2.48 3.29 15.46
N ASP A 93 -2.77 2.15 16.09
CA ASP A 93 -2.15 1.77 17.36
C ASP A 93 -0.69 1.41 17.14
N ARG A 94 0.22 2.19 17.75
CA ARG A 94 1.67 1.99 17.62
C ARG A 94 2.15 0.73 18.35
N ALA A 95 1.60 0.42 19.51
CA ALA A 95 1.99 -0.78 20.26
C ALA A 95 1.63 -2.02 19.45
N LEU A 96 0.41 -2.05 18.89
CA LEU A 96 -0.05 -3.15 18.05
C LEU A 96 0.70 -3.25 16.70
N PHE A 97 1.21 -2.13 16.18
CA PHE A 97 2.02 -2.11 14.95
C PHE A 97 3.39 -2.76 15.14
N PHE A 98 4.06 -2.48 16.26
CA PHE A 98 5.39 -2.98 16.58
C PHE A 98 5.37 -4.23 17.47
N ASP A 99 4.18 -4.73 17.81
CA ASP A 99 4.02 -6.00 18.51
C ASP A 99 4.48 -7.15 17.61
N ARG A 100 5.53 -7.84 18.08
CA ARG A 100 6.11 -8.97 17.38
C ARG A 100 5.14 -10.14 17.25
N ASP A 101 4.33 -10.40 18.27
CA ASP A 101 3.39 -11.53 18.29
C ASP A 101 2.18 -11.26 17.40
N ASN A 102 1.92 -9.98 17.09
CA ASN A 102 0.93 -9.57 16.12
C ASN A 102 1.42 -9.70 14.66
N LEU A 103 2.66 -10.12 14.41
CA LEU A 103 3.21 -10.27 13.06
C LEU A 103 3.33 -11.75 12.65
N GLN A 104 3.27 -11.98 11.33
CA GLN A 104 3.48 -13.30 10.73
C GLN A 104 4.07 -13.21 9.32
N CYS A 105 4.80 -14.22 8.89
CA CYS A 105 5.21 -14.38 7.50
C CYS A 105 4.05 -14.92 6.64
N LEU A 106 3.69 -14.20 5.58
CA LEU A 106 2.80 -14.67 4.52
C LEU A 106 3.47 -14.52 3.16
N CYS A 107 3.12 -15.40 2.21
CA CYS A 107 3.43 -15.14 0.81
C CYS A 107 2.51 -14.06 0.25
N LYS A 108 3.01 -13.30 -0.74
CA LYS A 108 2.27 -12.22 -1.40
C LYS A 108 0.89 -12.65 -1.89
N ARG A 109 0.76 -13.86 -2.45
CA ARG A 109 -0.54 -14.42 -2.89
C ARG A 109 -1.56 -14.52 -1.76
N CYS A 110 -1.14 -15.01 -0.59
CA CYS A 110 -2.01 -15.15 0.58
C CYS A 110 -2.33 -13.79 1.22
N HIS A 111 -1.35 -12.89 1.26
CA HIS A 111 -1.51 -11.54 1.80
C HIS A 111 -2.48 -10.69 0.94
N ASP A 112 -2.25 -10.61 -0.37
CA ASP A 112 -3.03 -9.73 -1.25
C ASP A 112 -4.43 -10.28 -1.57
N GLY A 113 -4.62 -11.60 -1.47
CA GLY A 113 -5.90 -12.27 -1.73
C GLY A 113 -6.69 -12.55 -0.47
N ALA A 114 -6.32 -13.64 0.22
CA ALA A 114 -7.14 -14.22 1.26
C ALA A 114 -7.18 -13.36 2.54
N LYS A 115 -6.05 -12.77 2.95
CA LYS A 115 -5.99 -11.87 4.11
C LYS A 115 -6.76 -10.58 3.86
N GLN A 116 -6.56 -9.92 2.72
CA GLN A 116 -7.34 -8.73 2.38
C GLN A 116 -8.85 -9.00 2.32
N ALA A 117 -9.27 -10.17 1.83
CA ALA A 117 -10.68 -10.53 1.81
C ALA A 117 -11.27 -10.68 3.22
N GLU A 118 -10.52 -11.24 4.17
CA GLU A 118 -10.91 -11.34 5.58
C GLU A 118 -11.02 -9.97 6.23
N GLU A 119 -10.05 -9.08 5.99
CA GLU A 119 -10.07 -7.73 6.53
C GLU A 119 -11.29 -6.95 6.07
N ARG A 120 -11.65 -7.01 4.77
CA ARG A 120 -12.85 -6.36 4.24
C ARG A 120 -14.13 -6.91 4.87
N LYS A 121 -14.23 -8.23 5.06
CA LYS A 121 -15.37 -8.85 5.75
C LYS A 121 -15.50 -8.42 7.22
N ALA A 122 -14.38 -8.19 7.89
CA ALA A 122 -14.32 -7.76 9.29
C ALA A 122 -14.52 -6.24 9.49
N GLY A 123 -14.96 -5.50 8.46
CA GLY A 123 -15.12 -4.04 8.51
C GLY A 123 -13.79 -3.28 8.48
N GLY A 124 -12.73 -3.89 7.95
CA GLY A 124 -11.49 -3.22 7.60
C GLY A 124 -11.64 -2.43 6.30
N TYR A 125 -12.05 -1.18 6.45
CA TYR A 125 -12.24 -0.13 5.43
C TYR A 125 -13.48 -0.27 4.53
#